data_AF-A0A349HGH9-F1
#
_entry.id   AF-A0A349HGH9-F1
#
_cell.length_a   1.000
_cell.length_b   1.000
_cell.length_c   1.000
_cell.angle_alpha   90.00
_cell.angle_beta   90.00
_cell.angle_gamma   90.00
#
_symmetry.space_group_name_H-M   'P 1'
#
loop_
_entity.id
_entity.type
_entity.pdbx_description
1 polymer ?
#
loop_
_entity_poly.entity_id
_entity_poly.type
_entity_poly.pdbx_seq_one_letter_code
_entity_poly.pdbx_strand_id
1 'polypeptide(L)'
;MENKSLSIRIVSFLVTCSIIWAMVFVAGPMLIDTTPAFRTLADFVVESDIETGEFYYTDVEIVGHADHNARSSMEYLPHGPGPE
;
A
#
# COMPACT_ATOMS: atom_id res chain seq x y z
N MET A 1 17.48 9.49 29.03
CA MET A 1 16.39 10.51 29.12
C MET A 1 16.13 10.97 30.56
N GLU A 2 16.86 10.45 31.56
CA GLU A 2 16.57 10.58 33.00
C GLU A 2 16.54 12.00 33.56
N ASN A 3 17.26 12.97 32.98
CA ASN A 3 17.44 14.32 33.56
C ASN A 3 16.98 15.47 32.64
N LYS A 4 15.94 15.28 31.82
CA LYS A 4 15.34 16.38 31.03
C LYS A 4 14.10 16.92 31.74
N SER A 5 14.01 18.25 31.83
CA SER A 5 12.82 18.97 32.32
C SER A 5 11.54 18.43 31.67
N LEU A 6 10.48 18.29 32.46
CA LEU A 6 9.16 17.81 32.02
C LEU A 6 8.64 18.61 30.82
N SER A 7 8.89 19.92 30.78
CA SER A 7 8.52 20.79 29.66
C SER A 7 9.21 20.37 28.36
N ILE A 8 10.49 20.00 28.41
CA ILE A 8 11.24 19.54 27.23
C ILE A 8 10.70 18.21 26.73
N ARG A 9 10.30 17.31 27.64
CA ARG A 9 9.71 16.02 27.28
C ARG A 9 8.36 16.21 26.58
N ILE A 10 7.47 17.07 27.11
CA ILE A 10 6.18 17.37 26.49
C ILE A 10 6.37 18.02 25.12
N VAL A 11 7.27 19.00 25.00
CA VAL A 11 7.56 19.62 23.70
C VAL A 11 8.08 18.57 22.71
N SER A 12 9.00 17.70 23.11
CA SER A 12 9.50 16.64 22.23
C SER A 12 8.40 15.67 21.78
N PHE A 13 7.46 15.36 22.67
CA PHE A 13 6.31 14.52 22.37
C PHE A 13 5.40 15.21 21.34
N LEU A 14 5.00 16.46 21.59
CA LEU A 14 4.16 17.23 20.68
C LEU A 14 4.81 17.43 19.32
N VAL A 15 6.12 17.71 19.27
CA VAL A 15 6.87 17.82 18.01
C VAL A 15 6.82 16.49 17.26
N THR A 16 7.04 15.37 17.93
CA THR A 16 6.99 14.05 17.29
C THR A 16 5.59 13.75 16.74
N CYS A 17 4.55 14.01 17.53
CA CYS A 17 3.16 13.88 17.08
C CYS A 17 2.88 14.78 15.87
N SER A 18 3.37 16.02 15.87
CA SER A 18 3.16 16.95 14.76
C SER A 18 3.87 16.51 13.48
N ILE A 19 5.06 15.91 13.59
CA ILE A 19 5.80 15.37 12.44
C ILE A 19 5.04 14.19 11.84
N ILE A 20 4.58 13.25 12.68
CA ILE A 20 3.78 12.11 12.22
C ILE A 20 2.50 12.60 11.55
N TRP A 21 1.80 13.54 12.17
CA TRP A 21 0.58 14.13 11.62
C TRP A 21 0.84 14.77 10.25
N ALA A 22 1.90 15.56 10.11
CA ALA A 22 2.25 16.21 8.85
C ALA A 22 2.60 15.19 7.76
N MET A 23 3.30 14.11 8.11
CA MET A 23 3.62 13.04 7.14
C MET A 23 2.36 12.35 6.62
N VAL A 24 1.42 12.01 7.51
CA VAL A 24 0.21 11.28 7.14
C VAL A 24 -0.78 12.16 6.38
N PHE A 25 -1.05 13.37 6.87
CA PHE A 25 -2.16 14.19 6.36
C PHE A 25 -1.74 15.28 5.37
N VAL A 26 -0.44 15.55 5.21
CA VAL A 26 0.06 16.56 4.27
C VAL A 26 0.98 15.93 3.23
N ALA A 27 2.05 15.27 3.67
CA ALA A 27 3.04 14.72 2.73
C ALA A 27 2.48 13.56 1.89
N GLY A 28 1.70 12.66 2.51
CA GLY A 28 1.04 11.55 1.81
C GLY A 28 0.14 12.02 0.65
N PRO A 29 -0.87 12.86 0.91
CA PRO A 29 -1.73 13.42 -0.13
C PRO A 29 -0.95 14.19 -1.21
N MET A 30 0.05 14.98 -0.82
CA MET A 30 0.91 15.71 -1.76
C MET A 30 1.67 14.77 -2.72
N LEU A 31 2.11 13.60 -2.23
CA LEU A 31 2.80 12.62 -3.06
C LEU A 31 1.88 12.00 -4.13
N ILE A 32 0.62 11.75 -3.76
CA ILE A 32 -0.42 11.24 -4.66
C ILE A 32 -0.72 12.26 -5.76
N ASP A 33 -0.86 13.54 -5.40
CA ASP A 33 -1.18 14.60 -6.36
C ASP A 33 -0.03 14.95 -7.31
N THR A 34 1.22 14.77 -6.89
CA THR A 34 2.40 15.10 -7.71
C THR A 34 2.80 14.00 -8.69
N THR A 35 2.35 12.76 -8.46
CA THR A 35 2.81 11.60 -9.24
C THR A 35 1.62 10.86 -9.87
N PRO A 36 1.47 10.91 -11.21
CA PRO A 36 0.33 10.30 -11.89
C PRO A 36 0.13 8.82 -11.59
N ALA A 37 1.23 8.06 -11.44
CA ALA A 37 1.18 6.63 -11.13
C ALA A 37 0.55 6.33 -9.76
N PHE A 38 0.85 7.16 -8.74
CA PHE A 38 0.24 7.00 -7.42
C PHE A 38 -1.24 7.37 -7.42
N ARG A 39 -1.62 8.39 -8.21
CA ARG A 39 -3.03 8.73 -8.41
C ARG A 39 -3.80 7.59 -9.10
N THR A 40 -3.28 6.98 -10.17
CA THR A 40 -3.94 5.85 -10.84
C THR A 40 -4.18 4.69 -9.88
N LEU A 41 -3.21 4.37 -9.03
CA LEU A 41 -3.36 3.31 -8.03
C LEU A 41 -4.40 3.69 -6.95
N ALA A 42 -4.36 4.93 -6.47
CA ALA A 42 -5.31 5.42 -5.47
C ALA A 42 -6.76 5.44 -6.02
N ASP A 43 -6.94 5.90 -7.26
CA ASP A 43 -8.25 5.92 -7.93
C ASP A 43 -8.78 4.49 -8.11
N PHE A 44 -7.92 3.54 -8.49
CA PHE A 44 -8.31 2.13 -8.60
C PHE A 44 -8.75 1.54 -7.25
N VAL A 45 -8.04 1.85 -6.17
CA VAL A 45 -8.40 1.42 -4.80
C VAL A 45 -9.77 1.95 -4.40
N VAL A 46 -10.04 3.23 -4.64
CA VAL A 46 -11.32 3.87 -4.31
C VAL A 46 -12.45 3.34 -5.19
N GLU A 47 -12.23 3.20 -6.50
CA GLU A 47 -13.26 2.73 -7.42
C GLU A 47 -13.59 1.24 -7.25
N SER A 48 -12.61 0.45 -6.81
CA SER A 48 -12.79 -0.98 -6.55
C SER A 48 -13.29 -1.28 -5.12
N ASP A 49 -13.55 -0.26 -4.30
CA ASP A 49 -13.96 -0.39 -2.89
C ASP A 49 -12.99 -1.29 -2.10
N ILE A 50 -11.68 -1.11 -2.36
CA ILE A 50 -10.63 -1.90 -1.71
C ILE A 50 -10.32 -1.30 -0.34
N GLU A 51 -10.72 -2.02 0.70
CA GLU A 51 -10.49 -1.65 2.09
C GLU A 51 -9.03 -1.89 2.51
N THR A 52 -8.12 -1.03 2.03
CA THR A 52 -6.66 -1.15 2.23
C THR A 52 -6.20 -1.13 3.69
N GLY A 53 -7.06 -0.70 4.62
CA GLY A 53 -6.80 -0.71 6.07
C GLY A 53 -7.21 -2.02 6.76
N GLU A 54 -7.95 -2.87 6.07
CA GLU A 54 -8.50 -4.10 6.61
C GLU A 54 -7.65 -5.27 6.11
N PHE A 55 -6.79 -5.80 7.00
CA PHE A 55 -6.01 -6.99 6.71
C PHE A 55 -6.93 -8.21 6.74
N TYR A 56 -7.69 -8.39 5.66
CA TYR A 56 -8.45 -9.59 5.50
C TYR A 56 -7.53 -10.74 5.09
N TYR A 57 -7.51 -11.80 5.89
CA TYR A 57 -6.91 -13.09 5.49
C TYR A 57 -7.63 -13.73 4.27
N THR A 58 -8.67 -13.10 3.70
CA THR A 58 -9.29 -13.50 2.43
C THR A 58 -8.49 -13.08 1.20
N ASP A 59 -7.59 -12.10 1.28
CA ASP A 59 -6.70 -11.77 0.16
C ASP A 59 -5.67 -12.88 -0.13
N VAL A 60 -5.53 -13.86 0.78
CA VAL A 60 -4.74 -15.07 0.53
C VAL A 60 -5.35 -15.90 -0.61
N GLU A 61 -6.69 -15.93 -0.74
CA GLU A 61 -7.36 -16.66 -1.81
C GLU A 61 -7.17 -15.98 -3.17
N ILE A 62 -7.32 -14.64 -3.22
CA ILE A 62 -7.09 -13.84 -4.43
C ILE A 62 -5.62 -13.95 -4.88
N VAL A 63 -4.67 -13.83 -3.95
CA VAL A 63 -3.24 -14.04 -4.23
C VAL A 63 -2.97 -15.48 -4.67
N GLY A 64 -3.66 -16.47 -4.09
CA GLY A 64 -3.60 -17.87 -4.51
C GLY A 64 -4.10 -18.10 -5.95
N HIS A 65 -5.22 -17.48 -6.32
CA HIS A 65 -5.72 -17.51 -7.71
C HIS A 65 -4.75 -16.81 -8.67
N ALA A 66 -4.17 -15.67 -8.27
CA ALA A 66 -3.20 -14.95 -9.07
C ALA A 66 -1.91 -15.77 -9.29
N ASP A 67 -1.33 -16.38 -8.25
CA ASP A 67 -0.15 -17.26 -8.36
C ASP A 67 -0.45 -18.50 -9.20
N HIS A 68 -1.61 -19.14 -8.99
CA HIS A 68 -2.02 -20.31 -9.76
C HIS A 68 -2.17 -20.00 -11.25
N ASN A 69 -2.80 -18.87 -11.60
CA ASN A 69 -2.98 -18.44 -12.98
C ASN A 69 -1.65 -18.03 -13.62
N ALA A 70 -0.78 -17.33 -12.87
CA ALA A 70 0.55 -16.95 -13.35
C ALA A 70 1.41 -18.18 -13.66
N ARG A 71 1.44 -19.16 -12.75
CA ARG A 71 2.14 -20.43 -12.99
C ARG A 71 1.57 -21.19 -14.18
N SER A 72 0.26 -21.32 -14.26
CA SER A 72 -0.39 -22.00 -15.40
C SER A 72 -0.06 -21.33 -16.73
N SER A 73 0.06 -20.00 -16.77
CA SER A 73 0.40 -19.27 -18.00
C SER A 73 1.83 -19.52 -18.48
N MET A 74 2.74 -19.84 -17.56
CA MET A 74 4.12 -20.20 -17.88
C MET A 74 4.30 -21.69 -18.17
N GLU A 75 3.55 -22.55 -17.48
CA GLU A 75 3.65 -24.00 -17.61
C GLU A 75 2.89 -24.53 -18.83
N TYR A 76 1.74 -23.93 -19.15
CA TYR A 76 0.92 -24.25 -20.31
C TYR A 76 0.91 -23.11 -21.31
N LEU A 77 2.10 -22.82 -21.86
CA LEU A 77 2.21 -21.85 -22.94
C LEU A 77 1.31 -22.26 -24.11
N PRO A 78 0.68 -21.30 -24.81
CA PRO A 78 -0.09 -21.62 -26.00
C PRO A 78 0.81 -22.25 -27.05
N HIS A 79 0.65 -23.55 -27.26
CA HIS A 79 1.23 -24.26 -28.39
C HIS A 79 0.33 -23.97 -29.60
N GLY A 80 0.91 -23.50 -30.72
CA GLY A 80 0.19 -23.43 -31.99
C GLY A 80 -0.35 -24.81 -32.41
N PRO A 81 -1.17 -24.90 -33.47
CA PRO A 81 -1.64 -26.20 -33.96
C PRO A 81 -0.44 -27.12 -34.15
N GLY A 82 -0.43 -28.23 -33.41
CA GLY A 82 0.65 -29.22 -33.46
C GLY A 82 0.79 -29.78 -34.88
N PRO A 83 1.97 -30.28 -35.27
CA PRO A 83 2.15 -30.90 -36.57
C PRO A 83 1.23 -32.11 -36.70
N GLU A 84 0.56 -32.23 -37.84
CA GLU A 84 -0.27 -33.40 -38.22
C GLU A 84 0.54 -34.70 -38.22
#